data_AF-A0A4Q5N159-F1
#
_entry.id   AF-A0A4Q5N159-F1
#
_cell.length_a   1.000
_cell.length_b   1.000
_cell.length_c   1.000
_cell.angle_alpha   90.00
_cell.angle_beta   90.00
_cell.angle_gamma   90.00
#
_symmetry.space_group_name_H-M   'P 1'
#
loop_
_entity.id
_entity.type
_entity.pdbx_description
1 polymer ?
#
loop_
_entity_poly.entity_id
_entity_poly.type
_entity_poly.pdbx_seq_one_letter_code
_entity_poly.pdbx_strand_id
1 'polypeptide(L)'
;MRLHRRRTPAPNPFEVLRIQTRLSAVADEVRALERDETVFARAHHLEATQVAYDALLAEACVLAGVATRPSAPGDEGERFREEVELAERGWSW
;
A
#
# COMPACT_ATOMS: atom_id res chain seq x y z
N MET A 1 16.60 -22.83 23.28
CA MET A 1 15.74 -21.66 23.59
C MET A 1 14.58 -21.62 22.62
N ARG A 2 13.32 -21.75 23.08
CA ARG A 2 12.14 -21.52 22.22
C ARG A 2 11.88 -20.02 22.16
N LEU A 3 12.08 -19.42 20.99
CA LEU A 3 11.68 -18.04 20.73
C LEU A 3 10.16 -17.96 20.85
N HIS A 4 9.67 -17.33 21.92
CA HIS A 4 8.27 -16.98 22.03
C HIS A 4 8.01 -15.92 20.95
N ARG A 5 7.41 -16.34 19.83
CA ARG A 5 6.85 -15.42 18.83
C ARG A 5 5.79 -14.61 19.58
N ARG A 6 6.13 -13.39 19.99
CA ARG A 6 5.16 -12.46 20.57
C ARG A 6 4.01 -12.38 19.56
N ARG A 7 2.82 -12.88 19.92
CA ARG A 7 1.61 -12.60 19.17
C ARG A 7 1.37 -11.10 19.34
N THR A 8 1.75 -10.33 18.33
CA THR A 8 1.29 -8.95 18.21
C THR A 8 -0.24 -8.98 18.30
N PRO A 9 -0.87 -8.10 19.09
CA PRO A 9 -2.33 -7.99 19.09
C PRO A 9 -2.82 -7.85 17.65
N ALA A 10 -3.90 -8.55 17.32
CA ALA A 10 -4.50 -8.40 15.99
C ALA A 10 -4.87 -6.91 15.79
N PRO A 11 -4.60 -6.33 14.60
CA PRO A 11 -4.94 -4.95 14.32
C PRO A 11 -6.45 -4.74 14.44
N ASN A 12 -6.87 -3.53 14.80
CA ASN A 12 -8.28 -3.18 14.89
C ASN A 12 -8.94 -3.39 13.52
N PRO A 13 -10.03 -4.18 13.41
CA PRO A 13 -10.65 -4.49 12.12
C PRO A 13 -11.19 -3.25 11.39
N PHE A 14 -11.61 -2.20 12.12
CA PHE A 14 -12.08 -0.96 11.51
C PHE A 14 -10.92 -0.13 10.94
N GLU A 15 -9.74 -0.18 11.55
CA GLU A 15 -8.53 0.44 10.98
C GLU A 15 -8.09 -0.28 9.72
N VAL A 16 -8.10 -1.63 9.73
CA VAL A 16 -7.82 -2.44 8.54
C VAL A 16 -8.78 -2.08 7.40
N LEU A 17 -10.10 -2.08 7.67
CA LEU A 17 -11.11 -1.75 6.66
C LEU A 17 -10.96 -0.31 6.13
N ARG A 18 -10.65 0.65 7.01
CA ARG A 18 -10.41 2.05 6.63
C ARG A 18 -9.23 2.16 5.66
N ILE A 19 -8.14 1.46 5.92
CA ILE A 19 -6.97 1.46 5.03
C ILE A 19 -7.28 0.75 3.72
N GLN A 20 -7.93 -0.43 3.75
CA GLN A 20 -8.33 -1.15 2.54
C GLN A 20 -9.22 -0.29 1.64
N THR A 21 -10.21 0.41 2.22
CA THR A 21 -11.09 1.31 1.46
C THR A 21 -10.31 2.45 0.80
N ARG A 22 -9.33 3.04 1.50
CA ARG A 22 -8.47 4.10 0.94
C ARG A 22 -7.55 3.55 -0.16
N LEU A 23 -6.97 2.37 0.04
CA LEU A 23 -6.15 1.69 -0.96
C LEU A 23 -6.96 1.40 -2.23
N SER A 24 -8.20 0.91 -2.11
CA SER A 24 -9.08 0.67 -3.26
C SER A 24 -9.30 1.94 -4.07
N ALA A 25 -9.68 3.02 -3.38
CA ALA A 25 -9.96 4.30 -4.03
C ALA A 25 -8.74 4.85 -4.77
N VAL A 26 -7.56 4.82 -4.14
CA VAL A 26 -6.33 5.31 -4.75
C VAL A 26 -5.85 4.39 -5.88
N ALA A 27 -5.96 3.06 -5.73
CA ALA A 27 -5.60 2.13 -6.79
C ALA A 27 -6.47 2.30 -8.04
N ASP A 28 -7.77 2.54 -7.86
CA ASP A 28 -8.67 2.84 -8.97
C ASP A 28 -8.33 4.16 -9.65
N GLU A 29 -7.92 5.16 -8.87
CA GLU A 29 -7.44 6.45 -9.39
C GLU A 29 -6.14 6.29 -10.19
N VAL A 30 -5.14 5.54 -9.68
CA VAL A 30 -3.92 5.21 -10.43
C VAL A 30 -4.25 4.54 -11.75
N ARG A 31 -5.10 3.50 -11.74
CA ARG A 31 -5.52 2.78 -12.97
C ARG A 31 -6.29 3.68 -13.93
N ALA A 32 -7.10 4.62 -13.42
CA ALA A 32 -7.76 5.60 -14.27
C ALA A 32 -6.73 6.53 -14.91
N LEU A 33 -5.77 7.02 -14.12
CA LEU A 33 -4.69 7.89 -14.58
C LEU A 33 -3.79 7.19 -15.61
N GLU A 34 -3.43 5.93 -15.42
CA GLU A 34 -2.62 5.18 -16.39
C GLU A 34 -3.32 4.95 -17.74
N ARG A 35 -4.66 4.85 -17.75
CA ARG A 35 -5.43 4.52 -18.97
C ARG A 35 -5.73 5.69 -19.91
N ASP A 36 -5.59 6.93 -19.48
CA ASP A 36 -5.84 8.09 -20.36
C ASP A 36 -4.55 8.90 -20.58
N GLU A 37 -4.12 8.93 -21.84
CA GLU A 37 -2.77 9.31 -22.26
C GLU A 37 -2.59 10.83 -22.50
N THR A 38 -3.49 11.68 -21.98
CA THR A 38 -3.50 13.11 -22.32
C THR A 38 -2.76 14.01 -21.29
N VAL A 39 -1.68 14.67 -21.76
CA VAL A 39 -1.00 15.90 -21.23
C VAL A 39 -0.21 15.82 -19.89
N PHE A 40 0.92 16.54 -19.84
CA PHE A 40 1.89 16.72 -18.73
C PHE A 40 1.31 16.99 -17.32
N ALA A 41 0.19 17.71 -17.20
CA ALA A 41 -0.45 17.94 -15.90
C ALA A 41 -0.91 16.63 -15.23
N ARG A 42 -1.22 15.61 -16.04
CA ARG A 42 -1.55 14.27 -15.58
C ARG A 42 -0.33 13.49 -15.09
N ALA A 43 0.86 13.71 -15.66
CA ALA A 43 2.07 13.02 -15.20
C ALA A 43 2.41 13.37 -13.74
N HIS A 44 2.30 14.65 -13.38
CA HIS A 44 2.45 15.08 -11.98
C HIS A 44 1.32 14.56 -11.09
N HIS A 45 0.09 14.51 -11.59
CA HIS A 45 -1.02 13.92 -10.85
C HIS A 45 -0.79 12.43 -10.58
N LEU A 46 -0.37 11.67 -11.60
CA LEU A 46 -0.03 10.26 -11.49
C LEU A 46 1.10 10.04 -10.48
N GLU A 47 2.16 10.85 -10.54
CA GLU A 47 3.25 10.82 -9.54
C GLU A 47 2.71 11.03 -8.12
N ALA A 48 1.91 12.08 -7.90
CA ALA A 48 1.34 12.38 -6.58
C ALA A 48 0.42 11.25 -6.08
N THR A 49 -0.42 10.71 -6.96
CA THR A 49 -1.34 9.61 -6.63
C THR A 49 -0.57 8.31 -6.34
N GLN A 50 0.52 8.03 -7.05
CA GLN A 50 1.41 6.90 -6.75
C GLN A 50 2.11 7.06 -5.40
N VAL A 51 2.59 8.26 -5.06
CA VAL A 51 3.19 8.52 -3.74
C VAL A 51 2.15 8.31 -2.62
N ALA A 52 0.91 8.71 -2.84
CA ALA A 52 -0.18 8.46 -1.89
C ALA A 52 -0.49 6.95 -1.75
N TYR A 53 -0.42 6.20 -2.85
CA TYR A 53 -0.58 4.76 -2.86
C TYR A 53 0.54 4.05 -2.07
N ASP A 54 1.79 4.40 -2.32
CA ASP A 54 2.97 3.86 -1.62
C ASP A 54 2.89 4.14 -0.11
N ALA A 55 2.45 5.34 0.28
CA ALA A 55 2.26 5.67 1.70
C ALA A 55 1.18 4.80 2.37
N LEU A 56 0.08 4.52 1.66
CA LEU A 56 -0.98 3.64 2.17
C LEU A 56 -0.53 2.17 2.27
N LEU A 57 0.28 1.69 1.33
CA LEU A 57 0.86 0.35 1.39
C LEU A 57 1.81 0.21 2.59
N ALA A 58 2.62 1.23 2.86
CA ALA A 58 3.46 1.27 4.05
C ALA A 58 2.64 1.27 5.35
N GLU A 59 1.56 2.07 5.44
CA GLU A 59 0.64 2.05 6.60
C GLU A 59 0.00 0.65 6.78
N ALA A 60 -0.46 0.03 5.70
CA ALA A 60 -1.04 -1.31 5.71
C ALA A 60 -0.02 -2.36 6.16
N CYS A 61 1.23 -2.28 5.68
CA CYS A 61 2.32 -3.16 6.07
C CYS A 61 2.59 -3.07 7.58
N VAL A 62 2.61 -1.86 8.14
CA VAL A 62 2.75 -1.66 9.59
C VAL A 62 1.61 -2.33 10.36
N LEU A 63 0.35 -2.16 9.93
CA LEU A 63 -0.79 -2.84 10.58
C LEU A 63 -0.75 -4.36 10.43
N ALA A 64 -0.23 -4.87 9.30
CA ALA A 64 -0.07 -6.29 9.03
C ALA A 64 1.16 -6.91 9.72
N GLY A 65 2.00 -6.10 10.37
CA GLY A 65 3.26 -6.55 10.98
C GLY A 65 4.33 -6.95 9.97
N VAL A 66 4.25 -6.41 8.74
CA VAL A 66 5.27 -6.53 7.70
C VAL A 66 6.36 -5.50 7.96
N ALA A 67 7.62 -5.89 7.81
CA ALA A 67 8.74 -4.96 7.96
C ALA A 67 8.79 -4.03 6.73
N THR A 68 8.56 -2.74 6.94
CA THR A 68 8.75 -1.72 5.89
C THR A 68 10.24 -1.40 5.76
N ARG A 69 10.69 -1.13 4.53
CA ARG A 69 12.05 -0.64 4.28
C ARG A 69 11.95 0.82 3.85
N PRO A 70 12.93 1.66 4.19
CA PRO A 70 13.03 2.96 3.57
C PRO A 70 13.27 2.75 2.08
N SER A 71 12.33 3.21 1.24
CA SER A 71 12.54 3.32 -0.20
C SER A 71 12.25 4.74 -0.69
N ALA A 72 12.76 5.07 -1.87
CA ALA A 72 12.41 6.28 -2.57
C ALA A 72 10.91 6.25 -2.92
N PRO A 73 10.20 7.39 -2.85
CA PRO A 73 8.84 7.46 -3.36
C PRO A 73 8.79 7.03 -4.83
N GLY A 74 7.82 6.21 -5.21
CA GLY A 74 7.71 5.70 -6.58
C GLY A 74 8.59 4.49 -6.91
N ASP A 75 9.24 3.84 -5.94
CA ASP A 75 9.94 2.57 -6.18
C ASP A 75 8.95 1.43 -6.47
N GLU A 76 8.79 1.12 -7.76
CA GLU A 76 7.91 0.05 -8.25
C GLU A 76 8.23 -1.32 -7.63
N GLY A 77 9.50 -1.62 -7.34
CA GLY A 77 9.91 -2.90 -6.78
C GLY A 77 9.49 -3.05 -5.32
N GLU A 78 9.63 -1.97 -4.54
CA GLU A 78 9.16 -1.94 -3.16
C GLU A 78 7.64 -1.99 -3.09
N ARG A 79 6.95 -1.20 -3.93
CA ARG A 79 5.49 -1.23 -4.07
C ARG A 79 5.00 -2.65 -4.32
N PHE A 80 5.51 -3.29 -5.36
CA PHE A 80 5.10 -4.65 -5.73
C PHE A 80 5.32 -5.66 -4.58
N ARG A 81 6.45 -5.57 -3.88
CA ARG A 81 6.73 -6.42 -2.72
C ARG A 81 5.72 -6.20 -1.60
N GLU A 82 5.36 -4.95 -1.29
CA GLU A 82 4.34 -4.64 -0.28
C GLU A 82 2.97 -5.18 -0.65
N GLU A 83 2.57 -5.03 -1.91
CA GLU A 83 1.31 -5.56 -2.42
C GLU A 83 1.22 -7.09 -2.23
N VAL A 84 2.29 -7.81 -2.58
CA VAL A 84 2.37 -9.26 -2.42
C VAL A 84 2.31 -9.66 -0.95
N GLU A 85 3.08 -9.02 -0.08
CA GLU A 85 3.10 -9.34 1.36
C GLU A 85 1.73 -9.11 2.01
N LEU A 86 1.01 -8.06 1.59
CA LEU A 86 -0.35 -7.78 2.05
C LEU A 86 -1.34 -8.82 1.54
N ALA A 87 -1.30 -9.16 0.25
CA ALA A 87 -2.15 -10.18 -0.36
C ALA A 87 -1.98 -11.56 0.30
N GLU A 88 -0.73 -11.98 0.57
CA GLU A 88 -0.43 -13.23 1.28
C GLU A 88 -1.01 -13.29 2.71
N ARG A 89 -1.28 -12.12 3.31
CA ARG A 89 -1.89 -11.98 4.65
C ARG A 89 -3.40 -11.79 4.60
N GLY A 90 -4.00 -11.93 3.42
CA GLY A 90 -5.45 -11.82 3.22
C GLY A 90 -5.95 -10.39 3.19
N TRP A 91 -5.07 -9.41 2.97
CA TRP A 91 -5.52 -8.06 2.64
C TRP A 91 -6.03 -8.02 1.21
N SER A 92 -7.09 -7.26 1.00
CA SER A 92 -7.67 -7.02 -0.30
C SER A 92 -8.07 -5.56 -0.40
N TRP A 93 -7.86 -4.96 -1.56
CA TRP A 93 -8.32 -3.63 -1.92
C TRP A 93 -8.57 -3.56 -3.43
#